data_AF-A0A1B9C1B5-F1
#
_entry.id   AF-A0A1B9C1B5-F1
#
_cell.length_a   1.000
_cell.length_b   1.000
_cell.length_c   1.000
_cell.angle_alpha   90.00
_cell.angle_beta   90.00
_cell.angle_gamma   90.00
#
_symmetry.space_group_name_H-M   'P 1'
#
loop_
_entity.id
_entity.type
_entity.pdbx_description
1 polymer ?
#
loop_
_entity_poly.entity_id
_entity_poly.type
_entity_poly.pdbx_seq_one_letter_code
_entity_poly.pdbx_strand_id
1 'polypeptide(L)'
;MIWENLLYLIVGVMLGLFVAGLIARSMIQRQHDISEALREGKQASAAQMDSLQREISALRQQAQEQQEILRHESEHRAGAEAESRRIPALENALVAERNHAACLQTELAALQGQLAELGERLEQERLRGNEKLALLEDARQRLGDAFQSLSAEALRRNNQSFLELARENLERFQENAKTDWEGRQKAVGQLVEPIRESLEKVGTRIDAMEKTRVDAYSALNEQIRGLVQDHLPRLHQETAALVKALRQPAARGRWGEMQLKRVVEMAGMLAYCDFTEQESVTTDNGQQRPDLVVRLPGGKRIVVDAKAPLNAYLEAMETDDEQKRAHFLHKHASELRTHMTQLSKKSYWEQFQPTPEFVVLFVPGEVFFSAALQEDPSLIEYG
;
A
#
# COMPACT_ATOMS: atom_id res chain seq x y z
N MET A 1 -152.03 -14.49 32.18
CA MET A 1 -151.15 -15.38 31.38
C MET A 1 -150.00 -14.65 30.64
N ILE A 2 -149.81 -13.32 30.76
CA ILE A 2 -148.73 -12.58 30.04
C ILE A 2 -147.53 -12.24 30.95
N TRP A 3 -147.71 -12.17 32.27
CA TRP A 3 -146.65 -11.76 33.21
C TRP A 3 -145.63 -12.86 33.56
N GLU A 4 -145.98 -14.15 33.46
CA GLU A 4 -145.04 -15.24 33.74
C GLU A 4 -143.95 -15.38 32.66
N ASN A 5 -144.29 -15.19 31.38
CA ASN A 5 -143.33 -15.30 30.28
C ASN A 5 -142.26 -14.18 30.28
N LEU A 6 -142.58 -12.99 30.81
CA LEU A 6 -141.64 -11.88 30.90
C LEU A 6 -140.57 -12.11 31.98
N LEU A 7 -140.93 -12.77 33.08
CA LEU A 7 -140.02 -13.09 34.18
C LEU A 7 -138.95 -14.10 33.73
N TYR A 8 -139.33 -15.15 33.00
CA TYR A 8 -138.40 -16.14 32.47
C TYR A 8 -137.41 -15.54 31.45
N LEU A 9 -137.83 -14.54 30.67
CA LEU A 9 -136.97 -13.87 29.68
C LEU A 9 -135.90 -13.00 30.36
N ILE A 10 -136.26 -12.27 31.42
CA ILE A 10 -135.30 -11.46 32.19
C ILE A 10 -134.29 -12.34 32.93
N VAL A 11 -134.74 -13.45 33.52
CA VAL A 11 -133.84 -14.40 34.20
C VAL A 11 -132.89 -15.07 33.20
N GLY A 12 -133.37 -15.44 32.01
CA GLY A 12 -132.52 -15.99 30.95
C GLY A 12 -131.45 -15.03 30.45
N VAL A 13 -131.78 -13.74 30.30
CA VAL A 13 -130.81 -12.70 29.91
C VAL A 13 -129.78 -12.43 31.01
N MET A 14 -130.20 -12.37 32.28
CA MET A 14 -129.29 -12.19 33.41
C MET A 14 -128.35 -13.39 33.58
N LEU A 15 -128.85 -14.62 33.40
CA LEU A 15 -128.03 -15.83 33.44
C LEU A 15 -127.05 -15.86 32.25
N GLY A 16 -127.50 -15.47 31.05
CA GLY A 16 -126.66 -15.36 29.86
C GLY A 16 -125.53 -14.34 30.02
N LEU A 17 -125.82 -13.16 30.58
CA LEU A 17 -124.80 -12.15 30.89
C LEU A 17 -123.83 -12.60 31.98
N PHE A 18 -124.29 -13.33 32.99
CA PHE A 18 -123.43 -13.88 34.04
C PHE A 18 -122.48 -14.96 33.51
N VAL A 19 -122.98 -15.87 32.67
CA VAL A 19 -122.18 -16.91 32.01
C VAL A 19 -121.22 -16.28 31.01
N ALA A 20 -121.66 -15.30 30.20
CA ALA A 20 -120.79 -14.56 29.29
C ALA A 20 -119.70 -13.78 30.05
N GLY A 21 -120.03 -13.19 31.20
CA GLY A 21 -119.07 -12.51 32.07
C GLY A 21 -118.05 -13.46 32.68
N LEU A 22 -118.47 -14.66 33.11
CA LEU A 22 -117.56 -15.69 33.60
C LEU A 22 -116.64 -16.23 32.49
N ILE A 23 -117.17 -16.45 31.28
CA ILE A 23 -116.37 -16.89 30.12
C ILE A 23 -115.37 -15.80 29.73
N ALA A 24 -115.81 -14.54 29.62
CA ALA A 24 -114.94 -13.41 29.31
C ALA A 24 -113.84 -13.23 30.36
N ARG A 25 -114.19 -13.32 31.66
CA ARG A 25 -113.21 -13.25 32.75
C ARG A 25 -112.21 -14.41 32.70
N SER A 26 -112.68 -15.63 32.43
CA SER A 26 -111.80 -16.79 32.27
C SER A 26 -110.89 -16.70 31.03
N MET A 27 -111.35 -16.09 29.94
CA MET A 27 -110.54 -15.83 28.74
C MET A 27 -109.51 -14.74 28.99
N ILE A 28 -109.87 -13.67 29.70
CA ILE A 28 -108.95 -12.59 30.07
C ILE A 28 -107.88 -13.12 31.04
N GLN A 29 -108.26 -13.94 32.03
CA GLN A 29 -107.29 -14.60 32.93
C GLN A 29 -106.36 -15.54 32.16
N ARG A 30 -106.90 -16.40 31.28
CA ARG A 30 -106.05 -17.26 30.44
C ARG A 30 -105.12 -16.47 29.53
N GLN A 31 -105.58 -15.37 28.93
CA GLN A 31 -104.71 -14.50 28.13
C GLN A 31 -103.64 -13.81 28.99
N HIS A 32 -103.97 -13.42 30.23
CA HIS A 32 -103.01 -12.83 31.15
C HIS A 32 -101.94 -13.86 31.54
N ASP A 33 -102.34 -15.05 31.98
CA ASP A 33 -101.44 -16.15 32.36
C ASP A 33 -100.53 -16.57 31.19
N ILE A 34 -101.08 -16.68 29.97
CA ILE A 34 -100.28 -16.96 28.75
C ILE A 34 -99.30 -15.82 28.45
N SER A 35 -99.73 -14.56 28.61
CA SER A 35 -98.87 -13.40 28.35
C SER A 35 -97.76 -13.25 29.39
N GLU A 36 -98.03 -13.62 30.64
CA GLU A 36 -97.08 -13.60 31.75
C GLU A 36 -96.06 -14.73 31.60
N ALA A 37 -96.50 -15.96 31.33
CA ALA A 37 -95.63 -17.08 31.01
C ALA A 37 -94.74 -16.82 29.78
N LEU A 38 -95.27 -16.14 28.75
CA LEU A 38 -94.50 -15.74 27.57
C LEU A 38 -93.48 -14.64 27.90
N ARG A 39 -93.79 -13.72 28.82
CA ARG A 39 -92.85 -12.68 29.29
C ARG A 39 -91.72 -13.29 30.12
N GLU A 40 -92.05 -14.19 31.05
CA GLU A 40 -91.06 -14.92 31.84
C GLU A 40 -90.15 -15.77 30.94
N GLY A 41 -90.72 -16.49 29.96
CA GLY A 41 -89.93 -17.27 29.00
C GLY A 41 -88.99 -16.40 28.15
N LYS A 42 -89.45 -15.23 27.70
CA LYS A 42 -88.60 -14.26 26.98
C LYS A 42 -87.50 -13.67 27.88
N GLN A 43 -87.80 -13.37 29.14
CA GLN A 43 -86.81 -12.87 30.10
C GLN A 43 -85.76 -13.93 30.45
N ALA A 44 -86.18 -15.19 30.67
CA ALA A 44 -85.27 -16.30 30.91
C ALA A 44 -84.36 -16.57 29.71
N SER A 45 -84.92 -16.54 28.48
CA SER A 45 -84.14 -16.69 27.26
C SER A 45 -83.18 -15.51 27.02
N ALA A 46 -83.60 -14.28 27.31
CA ALA A 46 -82.73 -13.10 27.24
C ALA A 46 -81.59 -13.18 28.26
N ALA A 47 -81.87 -13.61 29.49
CA ALA A 47 -80.85 -13.82 30.52
C ALA A 47 -79.84 -14.91 30.13
N GLN A 48 -80.30 -16.01 29.52
CA GLN A 48 -79.43 -17.05 28.96
C GLN A 48 -78.58 -16.54 27.79
N MET A 49 -79.16 -15.72 26.92
CA MET A 49 -78.43 -15.12 25.80
C MET A 49 -77.33 -14.17 26.31
N ASP A 50 -77.62 -13.37 27.33
CA ASP A 50 -76.66 -12.47 27.97
C ASP A 50 -75.54 -13.22 28.70
N SER A 51 -75.84 -14.36 29.34
CA SER A 51 -74.80 -15.18 29.98
C SER A 51 -73.90 -15.83 28.93
N LEU A 52 -74.47 -16.36 27.84
CA LEU A 52 -73.71 -16.94 26.73
C LEU A 52 -72.87 -15.89 26.00
N GLN A 53 -73.39 -14.68 25.79
CA GLN A 53 -72.62 -13.58 25.20
C GLN A 53 -71.44 -13.18 26.08
N ARG A 54 -71.63 -13.12 27.40
CA ARG A 54 -70.54 -12.87 28.35
C ARG A 54 -69.47 -13.95 28.30
N GLU A 55 -69.86 -15.22 28.28
CA GLU A 55 -68.94 -16.35 28.18
C GLU A 55 -68.15 -16.35 26.86
N ILE A 56 -68.81 -16.10 25.72
CA ILE A 56 -68.15 -15.95 24.42
C ILE A 56 -67.18 -14.78 24.41
N SER A 57 -67.54 -13.64 25.03
CA SER A 57 -66.64 -12.49 25.12
C SER A 57 -65.40 -12.79 25.97
N ALA A 58 -65.56 -13.49 27.10
CA ALA A 58 -64.46 -13.91 27.94
C ALA A 58 -63.52 -14.90 27.23
N LEU A 59 -64.09 -15.89 26.53
CA LEU A 59 -63.31 -16.86 25.74
C LEU A 59 -62.56 -16.19 24.58
N ARG A 60 -63.17 -15.19 23.91
CA ARG A 60 -62.50 -14.41 22.86
C ARG A 60 -61.34 -13.60 23.42
N GLN A 61 -61.51 -12.99 24.59
CA GLN A 61 -60.44 -12.25 25.25
C GLN A 61 -59.28 -13.18 25.62
N GLN A 62 -59.56 -14.34 26.21
CA GLN A 62 -58.53 -15.34 26.52
C GLN A 62 -57.81 -15.84 25.26
N ALA A 63 -58.54 -16.07 24.16
CA ALA A 63 -57.93 -16.47 22.89
C ALA A 63 -57.01 -15.38 22.32
N GLN A 64 -57.39 -14.11 22.44
CA GLN A 64 -56.55 -12.97 22.04
C GLN A 64 -55.28 -12.88 22.90
N GLU A 65 -55.40 -12.98 24.22
CA GLU A 65 -54.25 -12.96 25.13
C GLU A 65 -53.27 -14.11 24.83
N GLN A 66 -53.79 -15.33 24.59
CA GLN A 66 -52.95 -16.46 24.19
C GLN A 66 -52.26 -16.25 22.84
N GLN A 67 -52.96 -15.65 21.87
CA GLN A 67 -52.40 -15.36 20.56
C GLN A 67 -51.28 -14.30 20.64
N GLU A 68 -51.43 -13.29 21.50
CA GLU A 68 -50.39 -12.29 21.76
C GLU A 68 -49.15 -12.91 22.41
N ILE A 69 -49.33 -13.78 23.41
CA ILE A 69 -48.22 -14.50 24.06
C ILE A 69 -47.47 -15.37 23.03
N LEU A 70 -48.20 -16.16 22.23
CA LEU A 70 -47.60 -17.00 21.19
C LEU A 70 -46.84 -16.17 20.15
N ARG A 71 -47.39 -15.02 19.76
CA ARG A 71 -46.72 -14.10 18.83
C ARG A 71 -45.41 -13.59 19.42
N HIS A 72 -45.44 -13.10 20.66
CA HIS A 72 -44.24 -12.61 21.34
C HIS A 72 -43.17 -13.72 21.46
N GLU A 73 -43.56 -14.93 21.85
CA GLU A 73 -42.62 -16.06 21.92
C GLU A 73 -42.04 -16.43 20.54
N SER A 74 -42.86 -16.37 19.48
CA SER A 74 -42.39 -16.62 18.11
C SER A 74 -41.38 -15.57 17.64
N GLU A 75 -41.58 -14.29 18.01
CA GLU A 75 -40.67 -13.20 17.69
C GLU A 75 -39.33 -13.37 18.42
N HIS A 76 -39.35 -13.75 19.70
CA HIS A 76 -38.14 -14.07 20.48
C HIS A 76 -37.38 -15.28 19.90
N ARG A 77 -38.09 -16.36 19.54
CA ARG A 77 -37.47 -17.54 18.91
C ARG A 77 -36.86 -17.20 17.56
N ALA A 78 -37.55 -16.41 16.74
CA ALA A 78 -37.03 -15.95 15.46
C ALA A 78 -35.77 -15.09 15.63
N GLY A 79 -35.73 -14.22 16.64
CA GLY A 79 -34.54 -13.45 17.01
C GLY A 79 -33.36 -14.34 17.42
N ALA A 80 -33.59 -15.28 18.33
CA ALA A 80 -32.56 -16.22 18.80
C ALA A 80 -32.05 -17.14 17.67
N GLU A 81 -32.92 -17.60 16.77
CA GLU A 81 -32.51 -18.38 15.60
C GLU A 81 -31.68 -17.55 14.62
N ALA A 82 -32.03 -16.28 14.41
CA ALA A 82 -31.24 -15.39 13.55
C ALA A 82 -29.83 -15.14 14.10
N GLU A 83 -29.70 -14.95 15.41
CA GLU A 83 -28.40 -14.85 16.08
C GLU A 83 -27.62 -16.16 16.00
N SER A 84 -28.27 -17.30 16.29
CA SER A 84 -27.65 -18.62 16.20
C SER A 84 -27.15 -18.95 14.80
N ARG A 85 -27.85 -18.51 13.74
CA ARG A 85 -27.40 -18.66 12.34
C ARG A 85 -26.16 -17.83 12.02
N ARG A 86 -25.89 -16.75 12.77
CA ARG A 86 -24.74 -15.87 12.56
C ARG A 86 -23.47 -16.39 13.25
N ILE A 87 -23.60 -17.18 14.31
CA ILE A 87 -22.48 -17.82 15.03
C ILE A 87 -21.53 -18.59 14.09
N PRO A 88 -21.98 -19.55 13.26
CA PRO A 88 -21.06 -20.31 12.41
C PRO A 88 -20.35 -19.44 11.37
N ALA A 89 -21.00 -18.38 10.87
CA ALA A 89 -20.37 -17.43 9.96
C ALA A 89 -19.24 -16.65 10.66
N LEU A 90 -19.45 -16.23 11.91
CA LEU A 90 -18.43 -15.56 12.72
C LEU A 90 -17.29 -16.51 13.12
N GLU A 91 -17.59 -17.77 13.46
CA GLU A 91 -16.59 -18.79 13.75
C GLU A 91 -15.70 -19.06 12.52
N ASN A 92 -16.32 -19.20 11.34
CA ASN A 92 -15.58 -19.37 10.09
C ASN A 92 -14.70 -18.16 9.77
N ALA A 93 -15.21 -16.93 9.96
CA ALA A 93 -14.43 -15.72 9.79
C ALA A 93 -13.24 -15.66 10.77
N LEU A 94 -13.45 -16.02 12.04
CA LEU A 94 -12.40 -16.06 13.05
C LEU A 94 -11.33 -17.10 12.73
N VAL A 95 -11.72 -18.27 12.21
CA VAL A 95 -10.77 -19.30 11.75
C VAL A 95 -9.98 -18.79 10.54
N ALA A 96 -10.62 -18.13 9.58
CA ALA A 96 -9.95 -17.55 8.43
C ALA A 96 -8.91 -16.49 8.84
N GLU A 97 -9.26 -15.58 9.75
CA GLU A 97 -8.34 -14.58 10.30
C GLU A 97 -7.18 -15.22 11.06
N ARG A 98 -7.43 -16.25 11.88
CA ARG A 98 -6.37 -17.00 12.57
C ARG A 98 -5.40 -17.68 11.60
N ASN A 99 -5.93 -18.29 10.54
CA ASN A 99 -5.10 -18.91 9.51
C ASN A 99 -4.28 -17.87 8.74
N HIS A 100 -4.88 -16.71 8.45
CA HIS A 100 -4.16 -15.61 7.81
C HIS A 100 -3.03 -15.08 8.71
N ALA A 101 -3.30 -14.88 10.01
CA ALA A 101 -2.29 -14.49 10.98
C ALA A 101 -1.15 -15.51 11.10
N ALA A 102 -1.45 -16.82 11.09
CA ALA A 102 -0.44 -17.87 11.09
C ALA A 102 0.42 -17.86 9.82
N CYS A 103 -0.20 -17.60 8.66
CA CYS A 103 0.52 -17.46 7.39
C CYS A 103 1.50 -16.27 7.43
N LEU A 104 1.02 -15.10 7.89
CA LEU A 104 1.83 -13.90 8.04
C LEU A 104 2.99 -14.09 9.03
N GLN A 105 2.77 -14.80 10.14
CA GLN A 105 3.84 -15.13 11.09
C GLN A 105 4.91 -16.02 10.46
N THR A 106 4.51 -16.98 9.62
CA THR A 106 5.44 -17.87 8.93
C THR A 106 6.27 -17.10 7.89
N GLU A 107 5.63 -16.18 7.16
CA GLU A 107 6.30 -15.31 6.19
C GLU A 107 7.29 -14.36 6.87
N LEU A 108 6.92 -13.76 8.01
CA LEU A 108 7.80 -12.93 8.81
C LEU A 108 9.02 -13.69 9.32
N ALA A 109 8.83 -14.93 9.78
CA ALA A 109 9.95 -15.78 10.21
C ALA A 109 10.91 -16.10 9.04
N ALA A 110 10.36 -16.36 7.85
CA ALA A 110 11.16 -16.59 6.64
C ALA A 110 11.95 -15.34 6.22
N LEU A 111 11.32 -14.16 6.22
CA LEU A 111 11.96 -12.88 5.93
C LEU A 111 13.06 -12.53 6.94
N GLN A 112 12.83 -12.77 8.23
CA GLN A 112 13.84 -12.59 9.27
C GLN A 112 15.04 -13.53 9.06
N GLY A 113 14.80 -14.78 8.65
CA GLY A 113 15.85 -15.72 8.26
C GLY A 113 16.69 -15.22 7.09
N GLN A 114 16.04 -14.73 6.03
CA GLN A 114 16.73 -14.15 4.86
C GLN A 114 17.56 -12.92 5.21
N LEU A 115 17.05 -12.05 6.09
CA LEU A 115 17.80 -10.88 6.56
C LEU A 115 19.04 -11.28 7.37
N ALA A 116 18.95 -12.31 8.20
CA ALA A 116 20.10 -12.83 8.93
C ALA A 116 21.16 -13.41 7.98
N GLU A 117 20.75 -14.21 7.00
CA GLU A 117 21.66 -14.78 5.99
C GLU A 117 22.34 -13.68 5.15
N LEU A 118 21.57 -12.69 4.69
CA LEU A 118 22.11 -11.55 3.93
C LEU A 118 23.07 -10.72 4.78
N GLY A 119 22.75 -10.51 6.07
CA GLY A 119 23.61 -9.81 7.01
C GLY A 119 24.96 -10.53 7.20
N GLU A 120 24.94 -11.84 7.42
CA GLU A 120 26.16 -12.65 7.54
C GLU A 120 26.98 -12.63 6.25
N ARG A 121 26.33 -12.77 5.09
CA ARG A 121 27.00 -12.74 3.79
C ARG A 121 27.66 -11.39 3.52
N LEU A 122 26.99 -10.29 3.88
CA LEU A 122 27.56 -8.95 3.75
C LEU A 122 28.80 -8.80 4.64
N GLU A 123 28.74 -9.26 5.88
CA GLU A 123 29.88 -9.17 6.80
C GLU A 123 31.06 -10.02 6.32
N GLN A 124 30.81 -11.23 5.82
CA GLN A 124 31.86 -12.07 5.22
C GLN A 124 32.52 -11.40 4.01
N GLU A 125 31.74 -10.77 3.12
CA GLU A 125 32.30 -10.04 1.97
C GLU A 125 33.11 -8.81 2.41
N ARG A 126 32.68 -8.09 3.46
CA ARG A 126 33.47 -6.99 4.04
C ARG A 126 34.78 -7.48 4.62
N LEU A 127 34.76 -8.60 5.35
CA LEU A 127 35.96 -9.19 5.95
C LEU A 127 36.96 -9.62 4.87
N ARG A 128 36.48 -10.35 3.84
CA ARG A 128 37.28 -10.72 2.66
C ARG A 128 37.83 -9.51 1.91
N GLY A 129 37.04 -8.46 1.78
CA GLY A 129 37.46 -7.20 1.17
C GLY A 129 38.61 -6.55 1.93
N ASN A 130 38.51 -6.47 3.26
CA ASN A 130 39.55 -5.92 4.12
C ASN A 130 40.83 -6.76 4.10
N GLU A 131 40.72 -8.10 4.16
CA GLU A 131 41.87 -9.00 4.03
C GLU A 131 42.59 -8.82 2.69
N LYS A 132 41.82 -8.68 1.60
CA LYS A 132 42.37 -8.45 0.27
C LYS A 132 43.07 -7.09 0.16
N LEU A 133 42.52 -6.04 0.76
CA LEU A 133 43.17 -4.72 0.83
C LEU A 133 44.49 -4.78 1.61
N ALA A 134 44.50 -5.44 2.77
CA ALA A 134 45.72 -5.61 3.57
C ALA A 134 46.80 -6.37 2.80
N LEU A 135 46.43 -7.41 2.05
CA LEU A 135 47.36 -8.17 1.22
C LEU A 135 47.94 -7.34 0.06
N LEU A 136 47.11 -6.48 -0.56
CA LEU A 136 47.57 -5.58 -1.62
C LEU A 136 48.52 -4.50 -1.09
N GLU A 137 48.27 -3.97 0.12
CA GLU A 137 49.18 -3.03 0.79
C GLU A 137 50.52 -3.68 1.13
N ASP A 138 50.54 -4.89 1.69
CA ASP A 138 51.78 -5.63 1.97
C ASP A 138 52.55 -5.93 0.67
N ALA A 139 51.85 -6.38 -0.39
CA ALA A 139 52.47 -6.62 -1.69
C ALA A 139 53.09 -5.35 -2.28
N ARG A 140 52.40 -4.20 -2.17
CA ARG A 140 52.91 -2.90 -2.61
C ARG A 140 54.15 -2.48 -1.81
N GLN A 141 54.14 -2.67 -0.49
CA GLN A 141 55.28 -2.37 0.37
C GLN A 141 56.50 -3.20 -0.03
N ARG A 142 56.34 -4.53 -0.16
CA ARG A 142 57.42 -5.45 -0.57
C ARG A 142 57.98 -5.13 -1.95
N LEU A 143 57.12 -4.74 -2.90
CA LEU A 143 57.57 -4.30 -4.23
C LEU A 143 58.38 -3.00 -4.14
N GLY A 144 57.97 -2.06 -3.28
CA GLY A 144 58.74 -0.84 -3.00
C GLY A 144 60.12 -1.15 -2.44
N ASP A 145 60.20 -2.00 -1.42
CA ASP A 145 61.46 -2.40 -0.78
C ASP A 145 62.38 -3.16 -1.75
N ALA A 146 61.82 -4.10 -2.52
CA ALA A 146 62.55 -4.86 -3.52
C ALA A 146 63.09 -3.96 -4.64
N PHE A 147 62.29 -2.98 -5.10
CA PHE A 147 62.73 -2.00 -6.09
C PHE A 147 63.86 -1.13 -5.56
N GLN A 148 63.73 -0.62 -4.33
CA GLN A 148 64.75 0.23 -3.71
C GLN A 148 66.07 -0.53 -3.50
N SER A 149 66.00 -1.78 -3.04
CA SER A 149 67.18 -2.65 -2.93
C SER A 149 67.80 -2.94 -4.29
N LEU A 150 67.00 -3.30 -5.29
CA LEU A 150 67.49 -3.65 -6.62
C LEU A 150 68.12 -2.43 -7.32
N SER A 151 67.49 -1.25 -7.22
CA SER A 151 68.04 0.00 -7.76
C SER A 151 69.34 0.39 -7.06
N ALA A 152 69.41 0.28 -5.73
CA ALA A 152 70.64 0.58 -4.97
C ALA A 152 71.78 -0.37 -5.37
N GLU A 153 71.49 -1.67 -5.49
CA GLU A 153 72.45 -2.69 -5.91
C GLU A 153 72.91 -2.47 -7.36
N ALA A 154 71.97 -2.22 -8.28
CA ALA A 154 72.28 -1.95 -9.68
C ALA A 154 73.12 -0.68 -9.86
N LEU A 155 72.82 0.41 -9.13
CA LEU A 155 73.62 1.64 -9.17
C LEU A 155 75.03 1.42 -8.59
N ARG A 156 75.15 0.70 -7.47
CA ARG A 156 76.45 0.35 -6.89
C ARG A 156 77.28 -0.48 -7.84
N ARG A 157 76.68 -1.53 -8.41
CA ARG A 157 77.35 -2.43 -9.34
C ARG A 157 77.76 -1.71 -10.62
N ASN A 158 76.89 -0.84 -11.15
CA ASN A 158 77.22 -0.01 -12.32
C ASN A 158 78.38 0.96 -12.01
N ASN A 159 78.34 1.68 -10.88
CA ASN A 159 79.44 2.56 -10.48
C ASN A 159 80.76 1.81 -10.25
N GLN A 160 80.72 0.62 -9.62
CA GLN A 160 81.90 -0.22 -9.45
C GLN A 160 82.44 -0.69 -10.80
N SER A 161 81.60 -1.25 -11.66
CA SER A 161 82.01 -1.68 -13.00
C SER A 161 82.53 -0.51 -13.84
N PHE A 162 81.96 0.70 -13.71
CA PHE A 162 82.46 1.90 -14.38
C PHE A 162 83.84 2.32 -13.85
N LEU A 163 84.06 2.29 -12.53
CA LEU A 163 85.36 2.59 -11.92
C LEU A 163 86.42 1.53 -12.25
N GLU A 164 86.04 0.25 -12.28
CA GLU A 164 86.89 -0.84 -12.73
C GLU A 164 87.23 -0.70 -14.20
N LEU A 165 86.26 -0.44 -15.09
CA LEU A 165 86.52 -0.19 -16.51
C LEU A 165 87.36 1.07 -16.73
N ALA A 166 87.18 2.10 -15.92
CA ALA A 166 88.00 3.30 -15.97
C ALA A 166 89.44 3.02 -15.52
N ARG A 167 89.63 2.24 -14.43
CA ARG A 167 90.96 1.77 -14.00
C ARG A 167 91.59 0.86 -15.03
N GLU A 168 90.86 -0.13 -15.53
CA GLU A 168 91.36 -1.09 -16.52
C GLU A 168 91.68 -0.38 -17.85
N ASN A 169 90.89 0.61 -18.29
CA ASN A 169 91.27 1.42 -19.44
C ASN A 169 92.49 2.30 -19.15
N LEU A 170 92.62 2.89 -17.97
CA LEU A 170 93.77 3.73 -17.62
C LEU A 170 95.06 2.89 -17.49
N GLU A 171 94.96 1.73 -16.85
CA GLU A 171 96.01 0.71 -16.76
C GLU A 171 96.33 0.14 -18.14
N ARG A 172 95.34 -0.21 -18.98
CA ARG A 172 95.58 -0.57 -20.38
C ARG A 172 96.18 0.57 -21.19
N PHE A 173 95.87 1.85 -20.93
CA PHE A 173 96.56 2.96 -21.59
C PHE A 173 98.02 3.09 -21.12
N GLN A 174 98.31 2.76 -19.85
CA GLN A 174 99.67 2.68 -19.28
C GLN A 174 100.45 1.43 -19.75
N GLU A 175 99.77 0.32 -19.96
CA GLU A 175 100.31 -1.00 -20.27
C GLU A 175 100.35 -1.25 -21.80
N ASN A 176 99.48 -0.62 -22.60
CA ASN A 176 99.59 -0.56 -24.06
C ASN A 176 100.80 0.29 -24.52
N ALA A 177 101.50 0.97 -23.61
CA ALA A 177 102.85 1.52 -23.84
C ALA A 177 103.97 0.46 -23.68
N LYS A 178 103.64 -0.78 -23.27
CA LYS A 178 104.53 -1.95 -23.14
C LYS A 178 103.74 -3.25 -23.43
N THR A 179 103.51 -3.54 -24.72
CA THR A 179 103.28 -4.88 -25.35
C THR A 179 102.76 -6.05 -24.49
N ASP A 180 101.64 -6.70 -24.87
CA ASP A 180 101.59 -7.85 -25.81
C ASP A 180 100.17 -8.49 -25.89
N TRP A 181 99.83 -9.18 -26.98
CA TRP A 181 98.45 -9.39 -27.47
C TRP A 181 97.91 -10.84 -27.45
N GLU A 182 98.42 -11.76 -26.64
CA GLU A 182 97.99 -13.18 -26.72
C GLU A 182 97.24 -13.72 -25.49
N GLY A 183 97.22 -13.01 -24.36
CA GLY A 183 96.48 -13.42 -23.14
C GLY A 183 94.98 -13.03 -23.11
N ARG A 184 94.58 -12.04 -23.92
CA ARG A 184 93.25 -11.39 -23.84
C ARG A 184 92.09 -12.27 -24.34
N GLN A 185 92.35 -13.27 -25.19
CA GLN A 185 91.28 -14.07 -25.80
C GLN A 185 90.73 -15.16 -24.84
N LYS A 186 91.55 -15.66 -23.91
CA LYS A 186 91.20 -16.80 -23.03
C LYS A 186 90.49 -16.39 -21.73
N ALA A 187 90.79 -15.19 -21.21
CA ALA A 187 90.18 -14.68 -19.97
C ALA A 187 88.74 -14.19 -20.16
N VAL A 188 88.39 -13.72 -21.37
CA VAL A 188 87.04 -13.19 -21.67
C VAL A 188 85.99 -14.31 -21.67
N GLY A 189 86.32 -15.53 -22.09
CA GLY A 189 85.34 -16.64 -22.12
C GLY A 189 84.86 -17.10 -20.74
N GLN A 190 85.73 -17.09 -19.72
CA GLN A 190 85.37 -17.54 -18.37
C GLN A 190 84.59 -16.49 -17.55
N LEU A 191 84.66 -15.22 -17.92
CA LEU A 191 83.93 -14.12 -17.27
C LEU A 191 82.49 -13.94 -17.80
N VAL A 192 82.21 -14.42 -19.01
CA VAL A 192 80.92 -14.19 -19.69
C VAL A 192 79.90 -15.30 -19.38
N GLU A 193 80.35 -16.49 -18.99
CA GLU A 193 79.48 -17.65 -18.71
C GLU A 193 78.46 -17.41 -17.57
N PRO A 194 78.83 -16.81 -16.42
CA PRO A 194 77.87 -16.51 -15.34
C PRO A 194 76.85 -15.43 -15.74
N ILE A 195 77.23 -14.54 -16.67
CA ILE A 195 76.35 -13.48 -17.19
C ILE A 195 75.32 -14.10 -18.14
N ARG A 196 75.75 -15.04 -18.98
CA ARG A 196 74.87 -15.79 -19.88
C ARG A 196 73.81 -16.57 -19.09
N GLU A 197 74.21 -17.32 -18.06
CA GLU A 197 73.27 -18.05 -17.19
C GLU A 197 72.29 -17.12 -16.46
N SER A 198 72.76 -15.96 -16.00
CA SER A 198 71.92 -14.98 -15.31
C SER A 198 70.91 -14.32 -16.27
N LEU A 199 71.32 -14.01 -17.50
CA LEU A 199 70.45 -13.49 -18.56
C LEU A 199 69.38 -14.51 -18.96
N GLU A 200 69.72 -15.80 -19.00
CA GLU A 200 68.78 -16.88 -19.32
C GLU A 200 67.73 -17.08 -18.21
N LYS A 201 68.13 -16.97 -16.93
CA LYS A 201 67.21 -16.98 -15.77
C LYS A 201 66.33 -15.73 -15.70
N VAL A 202 66.82 -14.57 -16.14
CA VAL A 202 66.02 -13.34 -16.22
C VAL A 202 65.03 -13.42 -17.38
N GLY A 203 65.45 -13.91 -18.55
CA GLY A 203 64.56 -14.11 -19.69
C GLY A 203 63.38 -15.03 -19.37
N THR A 204 63.65 -16.17 -18.75
CA THR A 204 62.60 -17.11 -18.32
C THR A 204 61.64 -16.54 -17.26
N ARG A 205 62.11 -15.67 -16.36
CA ARG A 205 61.23 -14.96 -15.40
C ARG A 205 60.41 -13.87 -16.06
N ILE A 206 60.97 -13.13 -17.02
CA ILE A 206 60.25 -12.13 -17.80
C ILE A 206 59.14 -12.80 -18.61
N ASP A 207 59.42 -13.90 -19.29
CA ASP A 207 58.41 -14.64 -20.06
C ASP A 207 57.27 -15.16 -19.18
N ALA A 208 57.59 -15.68 -17.98
CA ALA A 208 56.58 -16.12 -17.02
C ALA A 208 55.72 -14.95 -16.51
N MET A 209 56.32 -13.78 -16.24
CA MET A 209 55.60 -12.58 -15.84
C MET A 209 54.74 -12.01 -16.96
N GLU A 210 55.25 -11.97 -18.20
CA GLU A 210 54.50 -11.51 -19.39
C GLU A 210 53.26 -12.39 -19.59
N LYS A 211 53.40 -13.71 -19.46
CA LYS A 211 52.30 -14.66 -19.58
C LYS A 211 51.24 -14.47 -18.49
N THR A 212 51.67 -14.32 -17.24
CA THR A 212 50.76 -14.05 -16.10
C THR A 212 50.05 -12.70 -16.27
N ARG A 213 50.74 -11.68 -16.81
CA ARG A 213 50.16 -10.36 -17.11
C ARG A 213 49.09 -10.48 -18.20
N VAL A 214 49.36 -11.22 -19.28
CA VAL A 214 48.41 -11.45 -20.38
C VAL A 214 47.15 -12.18 -19.89
N ASP A 215 47.31 -13.22 -19.07
CA ASP A 215 46.17 -13.98 -18.52
C ASP A 215 45.28 -13.11 -17.61
N ALA A 216 45.89 -12.30 -16.73
CA ALA A 216 45.17 -11.38 -15.86
C ALA A 216 44.43 -10.29 -16.66
N TYR A 217 45.05 -9.73 -17.70
CA TYR A 217 44.40 -8.77 -18.59
C TYR A 217 43.25 -9.38 -19.39
N SER A 218 43.36 -10.65 -19.80
CA SER A 218 42.30 -11.37 -20.50
C SER A 218 41.09 -11.57 -19.61
N ALA A 219 41.27 -12.04 -18.37
CA ALA A 219 40.19 -12.23 -17.41
C ALA A 219 39.47 -10.92 -17.06
N LEU A 220 40.23 -9.82 -16.95
CA LEU A 220 39.68 -8.49 -16.66
C LEU A 220 38.89 -7.93 -17.86
N ASN A 221 39.38 -8.14 -19.09
CA ASN A 221 38.63 -7.80 -20.30
C ASN A 221 37.33 -8.60 -20.43
N GLU A 222 37.33 -9.87 -20.03
CA GLU A 222 36.14 -10.72 -20.07
C GLU A 222 35.09 -10.27 -19.05
N GLN A 223 35.50 -9.91 -17.83
CA GLN A 223 34.62 -9.30 -16.82
C GLN A 223 34.07 -7.94 -17.24
N ILE A 224 34.92 -7.06 -17.79
CA ILE A 224 34.47 -5.76 -18.31
C ILE A 224 33.50 -5.97 -19.47
N ARG A 225 33.76 -6.93 -20.36
CA ARG A 225 32.87 -7.24 -21.48
C ARG A 225 31.52 -7.76 -20.97
N GLY A 226 31.48 -8.60 -19.94
CA GLY A 226 30.23 -9.04 -19.29
C GLY A 226 29.46 -7.88 -18.66
N LEU A 227 30.13 -6.96 -17.95
CA LEU A 227 29.49 -5.77 -17.40
C LEU A 227 28.89 -4.85 -18.49
N VAL A 228 29.63 -4.64 -19.57
CA VAL A 228 29.21 -3.78 -20.68
C VAL A 228 28.12 -4.43 -21.54
N GLN A 229 28.15 -5.74 -21.72
CA GLN A 229 27.18 -6.46 -22.56
C GLN A 229 25.89 -6.81 -21.84
N ASP A 230 25.93 -7.13 -20.55
CA ASP A 230 24.75 -7.64 -19.83
C ASP A 230 24.07 -6.57 -18.99
N HIS A 231 24.84 -5.77 -18.24
CA HIS A 231 24.27 -4.85 -17.25
C HIS A 231 23.86 -3.50 -17.87
N LEU A 232 24.68 -2.94 -18.77
CA LEU A 232 24.35 -1.66 -19.41
C LEU A 232 23.04 -1.73 -20.23
N PRO A 233 22.84 -2.72 -21.12
CA PRO A 233 21.62 -2.79 -21.93
C PRO A 233 20.37 -3.03 -21.08
N ARG A 234 20.50 -3.82 -20.00
CA ARG A 234 19.40 -4.07 -19.07
C ARG A 234 19.02 -2.82 -18.28
N LEU A 235 20.01 -2.06 -17.79
CA LEU A 235 19.75 -0.77 -17.13
C LEU A 235 19.11 0.23 -18.08
N HIS A 236 19.57 0.31 -19.34
CA HIS A 236 18.95 1.16 -20.36
C HIS A 236 17.50 0.74 -20.65
N GLN A 237 17.20 -0.56 -20.72
CA GLN A 237 15.84 -1.06 -20.92
C GLN A 237 14.93 -0.77 -19.72
N GLU A 238 15.39 -1.00 -18.49
CA GLU A 238 14.63 -0.72 -17.27
C GLU A 238 14.36 0.79 -17.11
N THR A 239 15.36 1.62 -17.40
CA THR A 239 15.23 3.08 -17.38
C THR A 239 14.27 3.57 -18.47
N ALA A 240 14.38 3.03 -19.69
CA ALA A 240 13.44 3.34 -20.78
C ALA A 240 12.01 2.90 -20.46
N ALA A 241 11.84 1.75 -19.79
CA ALA A 241 10.54 1.28 -19.32
C ALA A 241 9.95 2.19 -18.25
N LEU A 242 10.78 2.69 -17.32
CA LEU A 242 10.38 3.67 -16.30
C LEU A 242 9.96 5.00 -16.93
N VAL A 243 10.76 5.55 -17.85
CA VAL A 243 10.43 6.79 -18.58
C VAL A 243 9.13 6.62 -19.37
N LYS A 244 8.95 5.47 -20.05
CA LYS A 244 7.73 5.15 -20.78
C LYS A 244 6.51 5.00 -19.87
N ALA A 245 6.67 4.42 -18.68
CA ALA A 245 5.61 4.32 -17.68
C ALA A 245 5.24 5.72 -17.15
N LEU A 246 6.21 6.58 -16.86
CA LEU A 246 5.97 7.96 -16.41
C LEU A 246 5.30 8.82 -17.48
N ARG A 247 5.41 8.50 -18.78
CA ARG A 247 4.67 9.16 -19.86
C ARG A 247 3.16 8.90 -19.85
N GLN A 248 2.70 7.80 -19.27
CA GLN A 248 1.27 7.48 -19.22
C GLN A 248 0.56 8.29 -18.12
N PRO A 249 -0.51 9.05 -18.44
CA PRO A 249 -1.20 9.91 -17.47
C PRO A 249 -1.65 9.17 -16.19
N ALA A 250 -2.19 7.95 -16.34
CA ALA A 250 -2.68 7.15 -15.21
C ALA A 250 -1.54 6.60 -14.33
N ALA A 251 -0.42 6.20 -14.91
CA ALA A 251 0.72 5.70 -14.14
C ALA A 251 1.43 6.84 -13.40
N ARG A 252 1.48 8.03 -14.02
CA ARG A 252 2.02 9.23 -13.40
C ARG A 252 1.21 9.74 -12.23
N GLY A 253 -0.12 9.77 -12.35
CA GLY A 253 -1.01 10.13 -11.25
C GLY A 253 -0.76 9.23 -10.04
N ARG A 254 -0.81 7.91 -10.25
CA ARG A 254 -0.50 6.91 -9.20
C ARG A 254 0.91 7.05 -8.61
N TRP A 255 1.90 7.38 -9.42
CA TRP A 255 3.26 7.60 -8.93
C TRP A 255 3.35 8.86 -8.05
N GLY A 256 2.67 9.95 -8.45
CA GLY A 256 2.57 11.17 -7.65
C GLY A 256 1.84 10.94 -6.32
N GLU A 257 0.72 10.22 -6.34
CA GLU A 257 -0.04 9.84 -5.14
C GLU A 257 0.79 8.95 -4.19
N MET A 258 1.47 7.94 -4.73
CA MET A 258 2.34 7.06 -3.94
C MET A 258 3.52 7.83 -3.33
N GLN A 259 4.12 8.76 -4.07
CA GLN A 259 5.21 9.59 -3.57
C GLN A 259 4.71 10.53 -2.46
N LEU A 260 3.53 11.14 -2.64
CA LEU A 260 2.90 11.98 -1.63
C LEU A 260 2.65 11.18 -0.33
N LYS A 261 2.06 9.99 -0.44
CA LYS A 261 1.85 9.07 0.68
C LYS A 261 3.16 8.77 1.42
N ARG A 262 4.20 8.39 0.70
CA ARG A 262 5.51 8.08 1.30
C ARG A 262 6.09 9.29 2.04
N VAL A 263 5.95 10.50 1.49
CA VAL A 263 6.45 11.72 2.13
C VAL A 263 5.74 11.97 3.47
N VAL A 264 4.42 11.84 3.53
CA VAL A 264 3.68 12.04 4.78
C VAL A 264 3.96 10.93 5.81
N GLU A 265 4.12 9.68 5.37
CA GLU A 265 4.51 8.56 6.23
C GLU A 265 5.91 8.76 6.81
N MET A 266 6.88 9.21 6.00
CA MET A 266 8.24 9.54 6.45
C MET A 266 8.26 10.75 7.40
N ALA A 267 7.32 11.68 7.26
CA ALA A 267 7.12 12.77 8.22
C ALA A 267 6.50 12.30 9.56
N GLY A 268 6.24 11.00 9.71
CA GLY A 268 5.70 10.39 10.92
C GLY A 268 4.18 10.41 11.00
N MET A 269 3.48 10.76 9.93
CA MET A 269 2.01 10.78 9.91
C MET A 269 1.47 9.36 9.70
N LEU A 270 0.43 9.01 10.44
CA LEU A 270 -0.25 7.72 10.36
C LEU A 270 -1.48 7.80 9.44
N ALA A 271 -1.61 6.84 8.53
CA ALA A 271 -2.79 6.70 7.69
C ALA A 271 -4.05 6.51 8.57
N TYR A 272 -5.16 7.11 8.14
CA TYR A 272 -6.47 7.13 8.82
C TYR A 272 -6.51 7.84 10.18
N CYS A 273 -5.37 8.17 10.78
CA CYS A 273 -5.28 9.01 11.98
C CYS A 273 -4.98 10.46 11.59
N ASP A 274 -3.83 10.66 10.94
CA ASP A 274 -3.29 11.98 10.59
C ASP A 274 -3.59 12.38 9.15
N PHE A 275 -3.80 11.41 8.24
CA PHE A 275 -4.24 11.71 6.88
C PHE A 275 -5.21 10.68 6.31
N THR A 276 -6.00 11.07 5.31
CA THR A 276 -6.88 10.19 4.54
C THR A 276 -6.62 10.38 3.05
N GLU A 277 -6.46 9.28 2.31
CA GLU A 277 -6.32 9.27 0.85
C GLU A 277 -7.70 9.27 0.17
N GLN A 278 -7.82 9.99 -0.95
CA GLN A 278 -8.96 9.89 -1.89
C GLN A 278 -10.36 10.00 -1.25
N GLU A 279 -10.52 10.83 -0.21
CA GLU A 279 -11.79 11.02 0.46
C GLU A 279 -12.80 11.65 -0.51
N SER A 280 -13.82 10.87 -0.89
CA SER A 280 -14.81 11.31 -1.86
C SER A 280 -15.94 12.04 -1.16
N VAL A 281 -16.00 13.36 -1.35
CA VAL A 281 -17.10 14.17 -0.82
C VAL A 281 -18.09 14.44 -1.96
N THR A 282 -19.34 14.04 -1.74
CA THR A 282 -20.44 14.33 -2.67
C THR A 282 -21.01 15.72 -2.33
N THR A 283 -21.03 16.62 -3.31
CA THR A 283 -21.55 17.98 -3.14
C THR A 283 -22.53 18.36 -4.26
N ASP A 284 -23.24 19.47 -4.08
CA ASP A 284 -24.22 20.02 -5.03
C ASP A 284 -23.59 20.41 -6.39
N ASN A 285 -22.27 20.62 -6.43
CA ASN A 285 -21.50 20.92 -7.65
C ASN A 285 -20.77 19.69 -8.24
N GLY A 286 -21.07 18.48 -7.74
CA GLY A 286 -20.47 17.22 -8.18
C GLY A 286 -19.57 16.56 -7.14
N GLN A 287 -18.98 15.42 -7.51
CA GLN A 287 -18.06 14.68 -6.64
C GLN A 287 -16.64 15.23 -6.80
N GLN A 288 -16.08 15.78 -5.72
CA GLN A 288 -14.69 16.22 -5.67
C GLN A 288 -13.88 15.26 -4.80
N ARG A 289 -12.74 14.83 -5.33
CA ARG A 289 -11.82 13.87 -4.69
C ARG A 289 -10.44 14.50 -4.67
N PRO A 290 -10.00 15.07 -3.54
CA PRO A 290 -8.60 15.42 -3.37
C PRO A 290 -7.74 14.16 -3.22
N ASP A 291 -6.47 14.24 -3.57
CA ASP A 291 -5.55 13.10 -3.46
C ASP A 291 -5.28 12.74 -2.00
N LEU A 292 -5.10 13.75 -1.13
CA LEU A 292 -4.83 13.55 0.29
C LEU A 292 -5.40 14.67 1.16
N VAL A 293 -5.94 14.32 2.32
CA VAL A 293 -6.41 15.26 3.36
C VAL A 293 -5.66 15.00 4.66
N VAL A 294 -4.89 15.98 5.13
CA VAL A 294 -4.17 15.94 6.42
C VAL A 294 -5.03 16.55 7.53
N ARG A 295 -5.15 15.87 8.66
CA ARG A 295 -5.75 16.37 9.90
C ARG A 295 -4.67 16.97 10.78
N LEU A 296 -4.87 18.21 11.20
CA LEU A 296 -4.00 18.94 12.10
C LEU A 296 -4.59 19.00 13.52
N PRO A 297 -3.73 19.22 14.54
CA PRO A 297 -4.18 19.55 15.88
C PRO A 297 -5.15 20.75 15.90
N GLY A 298 -6.18 20.69 16.75
CA GLY A 298 -7.25 21.69 16.78
C GLY A 298 -8.34 21.48 15.74
N GLY A 299 -8.43 20.28 15.15
CA GLY A 299 -9.50 19.87 14.25
C GLY A 299 -9.40 20.46 12.85
N LYS A 300 -8.31 21.16 12.53
CA LYS A 300 -8.08 21.75 11.21
C LYS A 300 -7.76 20.66 10.19
N ARG A 301 -8.15 20.87 8.94
CA ARG A 301 -7.82 19.99 7.81
C ARG A 301 -6.98 20.76 6.79
N ILE A 302 -6.05 20.10 6.11
CA ILE A 302 -5.32 20.64 4.96
C ILE A 302 -5.54 19.68 3.79
N VAL A 303 -5.93 20.24 2.65
CA VAL A 303 -6.11 19.48 1.42
C VAL A 303 -4.83 19.57 0.58
N VAL A 304 -4.36 18.41 0.11
CA VAL A 304 -3.16 18.27 -0.71
C VAL A 304 -3.53 17.57 -2.02
N ASP A 305 -3.19 18.18 -3.15
CA ASP A 305 -3.40 17.64 -4.50
C ASP A 305 -2.02 17.37 -5.13
N ALA A 306 -1.76 16.13 -5.55
CA ALA A 306 -0.52 15.74 -6.20
C ALA A 306 -0.67 15.89 -7.71
N LYS A 307 0.08 16.83 -8.30
CA LYS A 307 0.08 16.98 -9.75
C LYS A 307 1.49 17.02 -10.32
N ALA A 308 1.67 16.24 -11.39
CA ALA A 308 2.97 16.04 -12.02
C ALA A 308 2.89 16.35 -13.52
N PRO A 309 2.94 17.62 -13.95
CA PRO A 309 3.11 17.96 -15.36
C PRO A 309 4.54 17.63 -15.80
N LEU A 310 4.84 16.34 -16.05
CA LEU A 310 6.20 15.89 -16.40
C LEU A 310 6.46 15.80 -17.91
N ASN A 311 5.47 16.04 -18.78
CA ASN A 311 5.62 15.78 -20.22
C ASN A 311 6.65 16.73 -20.84
N ALA A 312 6.44 18.03 -20.66
CA ALA A 312 7.32 19.04 -21.23
C ALA A 312 8.74 18.92 -20.63
N TYR A 313 8.88 18.62 -19.34
CA TYR A 313 10.18 18.34 -18.73
C TYR A 313 10.88 17.11 -19.36
N LEU A 314 10.17 15.99 -19.54
CA LEU A 314 10.75 14.79 -20.16
C LEU A 314 11.16 15.05 -21.62
N GLU A 315 10.36 15.81 -22.37
CA GLU A 315 10.68 16.25 -23.74
C GLU A 315 11.94 17.14 -23.78
N ALA A 316 12.12 18.01 -22.78
CA ALA A 316 13.31 18.83 -22.63
C ALA A 316 14.58 17.99 -22.36
N MET A 317 14.47 16.91 -21.59
CA MET A 317 15.62 16.07 -21.25
C MET A 317 16.03 15.12 -22.37
N GLU A 318 15.11 14.77 -23.27
CA GLU A 318 15.39 13.86 -24.39
C GLU A 318 15.84 14.57 -25.67
N THR A 319 15.67 15.89 -25.77
CA THR A 319 16.04 16.63 -26.97
C THR A 319 17.51 17.06 -26.95
N ASP A 320 18.21 16.78 -28.05
CA ASP A 320 19.61 17.22 -28.26
C ASP A 320 19.70 18.68 -28.76
N ASP A 321 18.58 19.32 -29.06
CA ASP A 321 18.49 20.68 -29.58
C ASP A 321 18.25 21.67 -28.45
N GLU A 322 19.24 22.53 -28.19
CA GLU A 322 19.23 23.54 -27.13
C GLU A 322 18.00 24.47 -27.21
N GLN A 323 17.57 24.85 -28.41
CA GLN A 323 16.45 25.76 -28.59
C GLN A 323 15.12 25.08 -28.25
N LYS A 324 14.97 23.80 -28.64
CA LYS A 324 13.80 22.99 -28.27
C LYS A 324 13.78 22.69 -26.78
N ARG A 325 14.95 22.44 -26.18
CA ARG A 325 15.08 22.22 -24.74
C ARG A 325 14.56 23.42 -23.95
N ALA A 326 15.04 24.62 -24.28
CA ALA A 326 14.57 25.86 -23.64
C ALA A 326 13.05 26.07 -23.82
N HIS A 327 12.52 25.81 -25.02
CA HIS A 327 11.08 25.89 -25.28
C HIS A 327 10.26 24.94 -24.39
N PHE A 328 10.70 23.68 -24.25
CA PHE A 328 10.03 22.69 -23.43
C PHE A 328 10.13 22.98 -21.93
N LEU A 329 11.24 23.52 -21.45
CA LEU A 329 11.37 23.98 -20.06
C LEU A 329 10.44 25.17 -19.77
N HIS A 330 10.34 26.14 -20.68
CA HIS A 330 9.39 27.24 -20.54
C HIS A 330 7.93 26.74 -20.53
N LYS A 331 7.61 25.77 -21.39
CA LYS A 331 6.30 25.11 -21.42
C LYS A 331 6.00 24.40 -20.09
N HIS A 332 6.98 23.72 -19.50
CA HIS A 332 6.86 23.06 -18.19
C HIS A 332 6.48 24.05 -17.08
N ALA A 333 7.15 25.20 -17.01
CA ALA A 333 6.82 26.25 -16.05
C ALA A 333 5.40 26.82 -16.24
N SER A 334 4.99 27.03 -17.50
CA SER A 334 3.64 27.50 -17.85
C SER A 334 2.54 26.49 -17.50
N GLU A 335 2.79 25.20 -17.72
CA GLU A 335 1.87 24.12 -17.32
C GLU A 335 1.69 24.07 -15.79
N LEU A 336 2.78 24.24 -15.03
CA LEU A 336 2.74 24.31 -13.57
C LEU A 336 1.91 25.51 -13.08
N ARG A 337 2.15 26.71 -13.62
CA ARG A 337 1.36 27.92 -13.33
C ARG A 337 -0.13 27.72 -13.61
N THR A 338 -0.43 27.12 -14.76
CA THR A 338 -1.81 26.83 -15.16
C THR A 338 -2.48 25.89 -14.16
N HIS A 339 -1.76 24.89 -13.64
CA HIS A 339 -2.27 24.00 -12.62
C HIS A 339 -2.47 24.67 -11.27
N MET A 340 -1.56 25.53 -10.83
CA MET A 340 -1.76 26.36 -9.63
C MET A 340 -3.05 27.19 -9.75
N THR A 341 -3.26 27.82 -10.91
CA THR A 341 -4.47 28.61 -11.22
C THR A 341 -5.74 27.74 -11.23
N GLN A 342 -5.66 26.51 -11.73
CA GLN A 342 -6.80 25.59 -11.74
C GLN A 342 -7.11 25.10 -10.33
N LEU A 343 -6.09 24.83 -9.51
CA LEU A 343 -6.23 24.38 -8.15
C LEU A 343 -6.82 25.48 -7.25
N SER A 344 -6.36 26.72 -7.42
CA SER A 344 -6.90 27.88 -6.70
C SER A 344 -8.34 28.22 -7.06
N LYS A 345 -8.88 27.70 -8.18
CA LYS A 345 -10.31 27.83 -8.52
C LYS A 345 -11.17 26.72 -7.94
N LYS A 346 -10.57 25.60 -7.53
CA LYS A 346 -11.29 24.51 -6.88
C LYS A 346 -11.40 24.86 -5.39
N SER A 347 -12.56 25.38 -4.99
CA SER A 347 -12.86 25.78 -3.60
C SER A 347 -12.94 24.60 -2.63
N TYR A 348 -11.85 23.87 -2.42
CA TYR A 348 -11.79 22.78 -1.44
C TYR A 348 -12.02 23.30 0.00
N TRP A 349 -11.61 24.53 0.29
CA TRP A 349 -11.80 25.18 1.61
C TRP A 349 -13.26 25.45 1.98
N GLU A 350 -14.17 25.54 1.00
CA GLU A 350 -15.62 25.72 1.26
C GLU A 350 -16.27 24.42 1.77
N GLN A 351 -15.68 23.25 1.46
CA GLN A 351 -16.31 21.94 1.65
C GLN A 351 -15.75 21.17 2.86
N PHE A 352 -14.48 21.40 3.19
CA PHE A 352 -13.85 20.85 4.38
C PHE A 352 -13.77 21.95 5.44
N GLN A 353 -14.55 21.89 6.52
CA GLN A 353 -14.43 22.82 7.65
C GLN A 353 -14.07 22.11 8.97
N PRO A 354 -13.18 22.65 9.80
CA PRO A 354 -12.39 23.86 9.59
C PRO A 354 -11.12 23.56 8.76
N THR A 355 -10.93 24.26 7.65
CA THR A 355 -9.71 24.17 6.81
C THR A 355 -9.16 25.59 6.63
N PRO A 356 -7.84 25.81 6.60
CA PRO A 356 -7.27 27.09 6.18
C PRO A 356 -7.77 27.49 4.77
N GLU A 357 -7.74 28.78 4.44
CA GLU A 357 -8.09 29.31 3.12
C GLU A 357 -6.98 29.05 2.06
N PHE A 358 -6.33 27.88 2.08
CA PHE A 358 -5.32 27.50 1.10
C PHE A 358 -5.32 25.99 0.82
N VAL A 359 -4.80 25.60 -0.35
CA VAL A 359 -4.63 24.21 -0.79
C VAL A 359 -3.16 24.01 -1.15
N VAL A 360 -2.60 22.84 -0.83
CA VAL A 360 -1.20 22.53 -1.13
C VAL A 360 -1.11 21.76 -2.44
N LEU A 361 -0.38 22.30 -3.41
CA LEU A 361 0.02 21.56 -4.61
C LEU A 361 1.30 20.78 -4.30
N PHE A 362 1.25 19.46 -4.41
CA PHE A 362 2.42 18.60 -4.31
C PHE A 362 2.98 18.27 -5.69
N VAL A 363 4.25 18.62 -5.90
CA VAL A 363 5.01 18.27 -7.10
C VAL A 363 5.97 17.12 -6.75
N PRO A 364 5.81 15.92 -7.36
CA PRO A 364 6.60 14.76 -6.97
C PRO A 364 8.03 14.87 -7.50
N GLY A 365 8.94 15.34 -6.66
CA GLY A 365 10.38 15.44 -6.95
C GLY A 365 10.85 16.90 -7.06
N GLU A 366 11.88 17.23 -6.28
CA GLU A 366 12.45 18.59 -6.22
C GLU A 366 12.97 19.07 -7.58
N VAL A 367 13.57 18.17 -8.37
CA VAL A 367 14.20 18.50 -9.67
C VAL A 367 13.20 19.12 -10.65
N PHE A 368 11.94 18.65 -10.64
CA PHE A 368 10.92 19.18 -11.53
C PHE A 368 10.42 20.56 -11.10
N PHE A 369 10.35 20.78 -9.79
CA PHE A 369 10.00 22.08 -9.22
C PHE A 369 11.13 23.08 -9.46
N SER A 370 12.37 22.72 -9.14
CA SER A 370 13.56 23.56 -9.34
C SER A 370 13.74 23.95 -10.81
N ALA A 371 13.51 23.04 -11.75
CA ALA A 371 13.58 23.34 -13.18
C ALA A 371 12.52 24.37 -13.62
N ALA A 372 11.29 24.27 -13.08
CA ALA A 372 10.26 25.27 -13.35
C ALA A 372 10.60 26.65 -12.75
N LEU A 373 11.16 26.69 -11.54
CA LEU A 373 11.60 27.93 -10.88
C LEU A 373 12.75 28.63 -11.59
N GLN A 374 13.67 27.87 -12.18
CA GLN A 374 14.78 28.43 -12.95
C GLN A 374 14.27 29.20 -14.17
N GLU A 375 13.19 28.72 -14.80
CA GLU A 375 12.55 29.37 -15.94
C GLU A 375 11.57 30.49 -15.53
N ASP A 376 10.84 30.29 -14.44
CA ASP A 376 9.85 31.25 -13.93
C ASP A 376 9.96 31.40 -12.40
N PRO A 377 10.85 32.28 -11.91
CA PRO A 377 11.01 32.52 -10.48
C PRO A 377 9.76 33.08 -9.79
N SER A 378 8.87 33.72 -10.56
CA SER A 378 7.65 34.33 -10.02
C SER A 378 6.60 33.31 -9.57
N LEU A 379 6.82 32.01 -9.85
CA LEU A 379 5.99 30.92 -9.33
C LEU A 379 5.96 30.85 -7.80
N ILE A 380 7.02 31.30 -7.10
CA ILE A 380 7.03 31.35 -5.62
C ILE A 380 6.04 32.39 -5.10
N GLU A 381 6.00 33.57 -5.73
CA GLU A 381 5.15 34.68 -5.29
C GLU A 381 3.70 34.50 -5.76
N TYR A 382 3.49 33.71 -6.81
CA TYR A 382 2.18 33.43 -7.38
C TYR A 382 1.36 32.38 -6.60
N GLY A 383 2.04 31.43 -5.94
CA GLY A 383 1.42 30.40 -5.10
C GLY A 383 1.29 30.84 -3.66
#